data_AF-A0A9P6IRQ0-F1
#
_entry.id   AF-A0A9P6IRQ0-F1
#
_cell.length_a   1.000
_cell.length_b   1.000
_cell.length_c   1.000
_cell.angle_alpha   90.00
_cell.angle_beta   90.00
_cell.angle_gamma   90.00
#
_symmetry.space_group_name_H-M   'P 1'
#
loop_
_entity.id
_entity.type
_entity.pdbx_description
1 polymer ?
#
loop_
_entity_poly.entity_id
_entity_poly.type
_entity_poly.pdbx_seq_one_letter_code
_entity_poly.pdbx_strand_id
1 'polypeptide(L)'
;MANSSNSSRCNSPSVGSEKARCTVFRKEYEYSRVKNAFPRPNLKPTVYDTRPVNMLQLLVQQREAAKEAALKAENDSSKDGSENDDAEENKENIDTIQKVRKERVFEQDVTEKEMDIIQQRIAFQQRQFAAFEEKEKQRRYKKLKQHYGYLTEAEIDEALEDCANDEDDVFAQFSTRGYLEKVRRAIAIRNHKPAAVTVMDDQQRARYEEHMKKRREAPRMRTTEGMKKQYRMGGRLGLDEALKQVQENKVDSSKAFEGWSDARVKAYAAIDKKPNTYYYRFNAPGEVQRKGAWTKDVSRTAGGDWR
;
A
#
# COMPACT_ATOMS: atom_id res chain seq x y z
N MET A 1 71.09 34.30 -10.37
CA MET A 1 70.25 33.27 -11.02
C MET A 1 68.99 33.09 -10.20
N ALA A 2 67.85 33.31 -10.84
CA ALA A 2 66.53 33.28 -10.24
C ALA A 2 66.01 31.85 -10.09
N ASN A 3 65.24 31.55 -9.05
CA ASN A 3 63.79 31.29 -9.18
C ASN A 3 63.20 30.72 -7.89
N SER A 4 62.31 31.51 -7.30
CA SER A 4 61.25 31.07 -6.40
C SER A 4 60.38 30.01 -7.09
N SER A 5 60.06 28.93 -6.39
CA SER A 5 59.03 27.98 -6.81
C SER A 5 57.93 27.90 -5.75
N ASN A 6 56.83 28.60 -6.05
CA ASN A 6 55.52 28.45 -5.43
C ASN A 6 55.00 27.03 -5.70
N SER A 7 54.63 26.30 -4.64
CA SER A 7 53.85 25.06 -4.76
C SER A 7 52.36 25.40 -4.64
N SER A 8 51.71 25.45 -5.80
CA SER A 8 50.27 25.48 -5.98
C SER A 8 49.66 24.12 -5.61
N ARG A 9 48.90 24.06 -4.52
CA ARG A 9 47.98 22.95 -4.23
C ARG A 9 46.59 23.31 -4.75
N CYS A 10 46.23 22.68 -5.86
CA CYS A 10 44.86 22.52 -6.35
C CYS A 10 44.41 21.08 -6.08
N ASN A 11 43.19 20.93 -5.52
CA ASN A 11 42.30 19.75 -5.47
C ASN A 11 41.35 19.96 -4.28
N SER A 12 40.02 19.87 -4.33
CA SER A 12 39.01 19.52 -5.33
C SER A 12 37.65 20.03 -4.78
N PRO A 13 36.59 20.15 -5.60
CA PRO A 13 35.32 20.74 -5.16
C PRO A 13 34.56 19.78 -4.24
N SER A 14 34.15 20.31 -3.09
CA SER A 14 33.23 19.67 -2.15
C SER A 14 31.85 19.54 -2.80
N VAL A 15 31.51 18.34 -3.24
CA VAL A 15 30.18 17.99 -3.74
C VAL A 15 29.25 17.96 -2.53
N GLY A 16 28.41 18.99 -2.41
CA GLY A 16 27.40 19.08 -1.37
C GLY A 16 26.43 17.91 -1.51
N SER A 17 26.48 16.97 -0.57
CA SER A 17 25.44 15.95 -0.42
C SER A 17 24.19 16.64 0.13
N GLU A 18 23.32 17.13 -0.75
CA GLU A 18 21.95 17.46 -0.40
C GLU A 18 21.24 16.16 -0.03
N LYS A 19 21.22 15.88 1.28
CA LYS A 19 20.39 14.83 1.87
C LYS A 19 18.94 15.22 1.64
N ALA A 20 18.35 14.77 0.53
CA ALA A 20 16.91 14.75 0.32
C ALA A 20 16.28 13.94 1.46
N ARG A 21 15.78 14.64 2.47
CA ARG A 21 14.99 14.04 3.56
C ARG A 21 13.68 13.58 2.95
N CYS A 22 13.59 12.27 2.72
CA CYS A 22 12.38 11.57 2.34
C CYS A 22 11.31 11.77 3.44
N THR A 23 10.39 12.70 3.25
CA THR A 23 9.20 12.86 4.12
C THR A 23 8.10 11.97 3.58
N VAL A 24 8.16 10.67 3.90
CA VAL A 24 7.05 9.75 3.67
C VAL A 24 5.93 10.13 4.63
N PHE A 25 4.88 10.76 4.11
CA PHE A 25 3.67 11.04 4.88
C PHE A 25 2.80 9.77 4.89
N ARG A 26 2.66 9.17 6.07
CA ARG A 26 1.79 8.02 6.31
C ARG A 26 0.34 8.52 6.26
N LYS A 27 -0.40 8.22 5.19
CA LYS A 27 -1.86 8.44 5.15
C LYS A 27 -2.50 7.63 6.28
N GLU A 28 -3.16 8.32 7.20
CA GLU A 28 -4.08 7.69 8.14
C GLU A 28 -5.28 7.16 7.34
N TYR A 29 -5.57 5.87 7.50
CA TYR A 29 -6.72 5.21 6.91
C TYR A 29 -7.98 5.69 7.63
N GLU A 30 -8.82 6.47 6.95
CA GLU A 30 -10.20 6.66 7.36
C GLU A 30 -10.95 5.34 7.16
N TYR A 31 -11.24 4.63 8.26
CA TYR A 31 -12.17 3.51 8.26
C TYR A 31 -13.60 4.03 8.08
N SER A 32 -14.06 4.11 6.84
CA SER A 32 -15.48 4.23 6.53
C SER A 32 -16.17 2.91 6.91
N ARG A 33 -16.82 2.90 8.07
CA ARG A 33 -17.61 1.76 8.56
C ARG A 33 -18.92 1.68 7.76
N VAL A 34 -18.86 1.12 6.56
CA VAL A 34 -20.05 0.82 5.75
C VAL A 34 -20.83 -0.28 6.48
N LYS A 35 -21.99 0.08 7.04
CA LYS A 35 -22.95 -0.88 7.60
C LYS A 35 -23.58 -1.62 6.43
N ASN A 36 -23.04 -2.79 6.10
CA ASN A 36 -23.66 -3.72 5.15
C ASN A 36 -24.97 -4.26 5.74
N ALA A 37 -26.08 -3.62 5.39
CA ALA A 37 -27.43 -4.15 5.59
C ALA A 37 -27.77 -5.07 4.40
N PHE A 38 -27.36 -6.34 4.46
CA PHE A 38 -27.87 -7.35 3.54
C PHE A 38 -29.17 -7.94 4.11
N PRO A 39 -30.30 -7.90 3.39
CA PRO A 39 -31.51 -8.61 3.79
C PRO A 39 -31.28 -10.12 3.64
N ARG A 40 -31.43 -10.87 4.73
CA ARG A 40 -31.35 -12.34 4.71
C ARG A 40 -32.60 -12.89 4.02
N PRO A 41 -32.47 -13.75 2.99
CA PRO A 41 -33.62 -14.44 2.41
C PRO A 41 -34.15 -15.50 3.39
N ASN A 42 -35.46 -15.49 3.57
CA ASN A 42 -36.21 -16.33 4.50
C ASN A 42 -36.45 -17.70 3.84
N LEU A 43 -35.55 -18.66 4.05
CA LEU A 43 -35.72 -20.03 3.57
C LEU A 43 -36.39 -20.87 4.67
N LYS A 44 -37.65 -21.26 4.43
CA LYS A 44 -38.35 -22.25 5.24
C LYS A 44 -37.71 -23.64 5.03
N PRO A 45 -37.51 -24.45 6.08
CA PRO A 45 -36.95 -25.80 5.91
C PRO A 45 -38.05 -26.76 5.43
N THR A 46 -37.88 -27.32 4.24
CA THR A 46 -38.64 -28.51 3.81
C THR A 46 -37.93 -29.75 4.34
N VAL A 47 -38.65 -30.49 5.17
CA VAL A 47 -38.25 -31.75 5.78
C VAL A 47 -38.31 -32.86 4.74
N TYR A 48 -37.18 -33.43 4.28
CA TYR A 48 -37.09 -34.81 3.77
C TYR A 48 -35.68 -35.39 3.94
N ASP A 49 -35.65 -36.66 4.37
CA ASP A 49 -34.60 -37.68 4.36
C ASP A 49 -33.33 -37.52 5.23
N THR A 50 -33.44 -38.07 6.45
CA THR A 50 -32.32 -38.48 7.30
C THR A 50 -31.71 -39.78 6.81
N ARG A 51 -30.75 -39.68 5.88
CA ARG A 51 -29.62 -40.60 5.81
C ARG A 51 -28.35 -39.74 5.77
N PRO A 52 -27.38 -39.92 6.66
CA PRO A 52 -26.15 -39.13 6.61
C PRO A 52 -25.32 -39.61 5.41
N VAL A 53 -25.63 -39.07 4.23
CA VAL A 53 -24.70 -39.09 3.11
C VAL A 53 -23.49 -38.29 3.57
N ASN A 54 -22.34 -38.94 3.59
CA ASN A 54 -21.08 -38.35 4.00
C ASN A 54 -20.75 -37.22 3.01
N MET A 55 -21.22 -36.00 3.30
CA MET A 55 -21.14 -34.82 2.42
C MET A 55 -19.71 -34.59 1.93
N LEU A 56 -18.72 -34.92 2.75
CA LEU A 56 -17.31 -34.88 2.37
C LEU A 56 -16.98 -35.85 1.24
N GLN A 57 -17.49 -37.06 1.30
CA GLN A 57 -17.27 -38.08 0.27
C GLN A 57 -17.94 -37.69 -1.05
N LEU A 58 -19.12 -37.07 -0.99
CA LEU A 58 -19.81 -36.54 -2.16
C LEU A 58 -19.04 -35.36 -2.78
N LEU A 59 -18.52 -34.44 -1.95
CA LEU A 59 -17.73 -33.30 -2.43
C LEU A 59 -16.38 -33.73 -3.01
N VAL A 60 -15.75 -34.76 -2.45
CA VAL A 60 -14.53 -35.37 -2.98
C VAL A 60 -14.81 -36.01 -4.34
N GLN A 61 -15.87 -36.82 -4.45
CA GLN A 61 -16.28 -37.41 -5.73
C GLN A 61 -16.64 -36.35 -6.78
N GLN A 62 -17.31 -35.26 -6.40
CA GLN A 62 -17.61 -34.16 -7.32
C GLN A 62 -16.33 -33.46 -7.82
N ARG A 63 -15.32 -33.30 -6.96
CA ARG A 63 -14.01 -32.75 -7.35
C ARG A 63 -13.21 -33.70 -8.25
N GLU A 64 -13.25 -34.99 -7.97
CA GLU A 64 -12.57 -36.01 -8.77
C GLU A 64 -13.24 -36.14 -10.14
N ALA A 65 -14.56 -36.21 -10.20
CA ALA A 65 -15.31 -36.22 -11.46
C ALA A 65 -15.09 -34.93 -12.28
N ALA A 66 -15.00 -33.76 -11.63
CA ALA A 66 -14.66 -32.51 -12.31
C ALA A 66 -13.22 -32.51 -12.86
N LYS A 67 -12.26 -33.09 -12.12
CA LYS A 67 -10.88 -33.27 -12.58
C LYS A 67 -10.78 -34.26 -13.74
N GLU A 68 -11.50 -35.38 -13.67
CA GLU A 68 -11.55 -36.37 -14.75
C GLU A 68 -12.24 -35.82 -16.00
N ALA A 69 -13.31 -35.05 -15.85
CA ALA A 69 -13.96 -34.37 -16.96
C ALA A 69 -13.03 -33.33 -17.61
N ALA A 70 -12.25 -32.58 -16.82
CA ALA A 70 -11.26 -31.63 -17.32
C ALA A 70 -10.11 -32.34 -18.06
N LEU A 71 -9.59 -33.45 -17.51
CA LEU A 71 -8.55 -34.25 -18.17
C LEU A 71 -9.04 -34.92 -19.45
N LYS A 72 -10.30 -35.37 -19.48
CA LYS A 72 -10.92 -35.94 -20.68
C LYS A 72 -11.14 -34.88 -21.76
N ALA A 73 -11.54 -33.67 -21.38
CA ALA A 73 -11.65 -32.53 -22.30
C ALA A 73 -10.29 -32.10 -22.86
N GLU A 74 -9.23 -32.09 -22.04
CA GLU A 74 -7.86 -31.85 -22.53
C GLU A 74 -7.39 -32.95 -23.49
N ASN A 75 -7.66 -34.23 -23.18
CA ASN A 75 -7.26 -35.32 -24.04
C ASN A 75 -8.02 -35.36 -25.39
N ASP A 76 -9.31 -35.04 -25.40
CA ASP A 76 -10.08 -34.89 -26.65
C ASP A 76 -9.62 -33.67 -27.46
N SER A 77 -9.07 -32.62 -26.82
CA SER A 77 -8.40 -31.50 -27.52
C SER A 77 -6.98 -31.83 -28.04
N SER A 78 -6.39 -32.93 -27.56
CA SER A 78 -5.04 -33.37 -27.95
C SER A 78 -5.02 -34.43 -29.04
N LYS A 79 -6.19 -34.93 -29.45
CA LYS A 79 -6.37 -35.82 -30.59
C LYS A 79 -6.51 -35.02 -31.89
N ASP A 80 -5.58 -34.11 -32.12
CA ASP A 80 -5.46 -33.40 -33.39
C ASP A 80 -4.32 -34.02 -34.20
N GLY A 81 -4.68 -35.10 -34.90
CA GLY A 81 -3.91 -35.64 -36.01
C GLY A 81 -4.34 -34.98 -37.30
N SER A 82 -4.27 -33.65 -37.39
CA SER A 82 -4.56 -32.91 -38.63
C SER A 82 -3.47 -31.90 -38.95
N GLU A 83 -2.31 -32.39 -39.39
CA GLU A 83 -1.39 -31.57 -40.19
C GLU A 83 -1.84 -31.51 -41.67
N ASN A 84 -2.88 -32.25 -42.06
CA ASN A 84 -3.31 -32.37 -43.46
C ASN A 84 -4.56 -31.56 -43.83
N ASP A 85 -5.51 -31.27 -42.93
CA ASP A 85 -6.73 -30.53 -43.32
C ASP A 85 -6.45 -29.03 -43.55
N ASP A 86 -5.50 -28.46 -42.80
CA ASP A 86 -5.13 -27.04 -42.89
C ASP A 86 -4.50 -26.65 -44.25
N ALA A 87 -3.85 -27.59 -44.93
CA ALA A 87 -3.22 -27.36 -46.22
C ALA A 87 -4.23 -27.31 -47.37
N GLU A 88 -5.38 -27.99 -47.22
CA GLU A 88 -6.46 -27.98 -48.21
C GLU A 88 -7.30 -26.72 -48.10
N GLU A 89 -7.71 -26.31 -46.89
CA GLU A 89 -8.48 -25.07 -46.68
C GLU A 89 -7.73 -23.82 -47.18
N ASN A 90 -6.41 -23.81 -47.04
CA ASN A 90 -5.58 -22.72 -47.55
C ASN A 90 -5.44 -22.70 -49.07
N LYS A 91 -5.45 -23.85 -49.74
CA LYS A 91 -5.45 -23.92 -51.21
C LYS A 91 -6.75 -23.39 -51.79
N GLU A 92 -7.90 -23.79 -51.23
CA GLU A 92 -9.22 -23.37 -51.70
C GLU A 92 -9.41 -21.84 -51.57
N ASN A 93 -8.95 -21.25 -50.47
CA ASN A 93 -9.06 -19.81 -50.25
C ASN A 93 -8.13 -18.97 -51.17
N ILE A 94 -6.96 -19.48 -51.54
CA ILE A 94 -6.06 -18.80 -52.51
C ILE A 94 -6.65 -18.78 -53.91
N ASP A 95 -7.28 -19.89 -54.34
CA ASP A 95 -7.91 -19.98 -55.66
C ASP A 95 -9.22 -19.17 -55.75
N THR A 96 -9.83 -18.85 -54.62
CA THR A 96 -11.01 -17.97 -54.53
C THR A 96 -10.66 -16.49 -54.78
N ILE A 97 -9.43 -16.06 -54.51
CA ILE A 97 -8.98 -14.68 -54.80
C ILE A 97 -8.72 -14.55 -56.31
N GLN A 98 -9.43 -13.64 -56.97
CA GLN A 98 -9.30 -13.41 -58.42
C GLN A 98 -7.84 -13.14 -58.81
N LYS A 99 -7.34 -13.93 -59.78
CA LYS A 99 -6.01 -13.75 -60.35
C LYS A 99 -6.04 -12.53 -61.29
N VAL A 100 -5.37 -11.44 -60.90
CA VAL A 100 -5.24 -10.23 -61.73
C VAL A 100 -4.56 -10.58 -63.05
N ARG A 101 -5.30 -10.49 -64.15
CA ARG A 101 -4.72 -10.44 -65.50
C ARG A 101 -4.83 -9.00 -65.97
N LYS A 102 -3.71 -8.33 -66.17
CA LYS A 102 -3.69 -6.97 -66.73
C LYS A 102 -4.27 -7.01 -68.14
N GLU A 103 -5.35 -6.28 -68.40
CA GLU A 103 -5.90 -6.11 -69.75
C GLU A 103 -4.97 -5.24 -70.63
N ARG A 104 -4.14 -4.39 -70.01
CA ARG A 104 -3.15 -3.53 -70.68
C ARG A 104 -1.77 -3.75 -70.06
N VAL A 105 -1.03 -4.71 -70.62
CA VAL A 105 0.27 -5.18 -70.11
C VAL A 105 1.35 -4.08 -70.12
N PHE A 106 1.17 -3.01 -70.91
CA PHE A 106 2.17 -1.96 -71.14
C PHE A 106 1.92 -0.65 -70.38
N GLU A 107 0.81 -0.52 -69.66
CA GLU A 107 0.58 0.64 -68.78
C GLU A 107 1.37 0.44 -67.48
N GLN A 108 2.20 1.43 -67.14
CA GLN A 108 3.13 1.37 -66.01
C GLN A 108 2.40 1.59 -64.68
N ASP A 109 1.25 2.27 -64.72
CA ASP A 109 0.43 2.61 -63.57
C ASP A 109 -0.61 1.51 -63.30
N VAL A 110 -0.71 1.09 -62.04
CA VAL A 110 -1.70 0.11 -61.57
C VAL A 110 -3.05 0.80 -61.45
N THR A 111 -4.08 0.25 -62.07
CA THR A 111 -5.44 0.83 -61.97
C THR A 111 -6.00 0.64 -60.55
N GLU A 112 -6.91 1.51 -60.11
CA GLU A 112 -7.52 1.44 -58.76
C GLU A 112 -8.10 0.04 -58.45
N LYS A 113 -8.73 -0.60 -59.43
CA LYS A 113 -9.27 -1.96 -59.31
C LYS A 113 -8.18 -3.02 -59.13
N GLU A 114 -7.04 -2.88 -59.80
CA GLU A 114 -5.90 -3.79 -59.62
C GLU A 114 -5.23 -3.58 -58.27
N MET A 115 -5.17 -2.33 -57.79
CA MET A 115 -4.66 -1.98 -56.47
C MET A 115 -5.51 -2.59 -55.35
N ASP A 116 -6.84 -2.57 -55.50
CA ASP A 116 -7.76 -3.24 -54.56
C ASP A 116 -7.53 -4.76 -54.51
N ILE A 117 -7.34 -5.41 -55.65
CA ILE A 117 -7.09 -6.87 -55.69
C ILE A 117 -5.72 -7.20 -55.08
N ILE A 118 -4.70 -6.38 -55.34
CA ILE A 118 -3.37 -6.53 -54.72
C ILE A 118 -3.47 -6.36 -53.20
N GLN A 119 -4.20 -5.34 -52.72
CA GLN A 119 -4.42 -5.11 -51.29
C GLN A 119 -5.17 -6.27 -50.64
N GLN A 120 -6.21 -6.80 -51.27
CA GLN A 120 -6.93 -7.98 -50.78
C GLN A 120 -6.00 -9.18 -50.64
N ARG A 121 -5.08 -9.38 -51.59
CA ARG A 121 -4.12 -10.49 -51.53
C ARG A 121 -3.05 -10.29 -50.48
N ILE A 122 -2.52 -9.08 -50.32
CA ILE A 122 -1.57 -8.73 -49.25
C ILE A 122 -2.23 -8.93 -47.89
N ALA A 123 -3.46 -8.44 -47.71
CA ALA A 123 -4.21 -8.60 -46.47
C ALA A 123 -4.50 -10.07 -46.16
N PHE A 124 -4.84 -10.87 -47.19
CA PHE A 124 -5.02 -12.30 -47.02
C PHE A 124 -3.71 -12.99 -46.62
N GLN A 125 -2.60 -12.72 -47.32
CA GLN A 125 -1.28 -13.27 -46.99
C GLN A 125 -0.83 -12.87 -45.59
N GLN A 126 -1.08 -11.63 -45.17
CA GLN A 126 -0.79 -11.17 -43.81
C GLN A 126 -1.62 -11.91 -42.77
N ARG A 127 -2.92 -12.13 -43.01
CA ARG A 127 -3.77 -12.93 -42.11
C ARG A 127 -3.29 -14.37 -42.01
N GLN A 128 -2.91 -14.97 -43.13
CA GLN A 128 -2.37 -16.33 -43.17
C GLN A 128 -1.04 -16.44 -42.43
N PHE A 129 -0.15 -15.47 -42.64
CA PHE A 129 1.12 -15.41 -41.94
C PHE A 129 0.90 -15.23 -40.43
N ALA A 130 0.00 -14.34 -40.01
CA ALA A 130 -0.35 -14.17 -38.59
C ALA A 130 -0.93 -15.45 -37.98
N ALA A 131 -1.85 -16.13 -38.67
CA ALA A 131 -2.41 -17.39 -38.21
C ALA A 131 -1.35 -18.49 -38.10
N PHE A 132 -0.41 -18.54 -39.05
CA PHE A 132 0.73 -19.45 -39.00
C PHE A 132 1.68 -19.14 -37.83
N GLU A 133 2.01 -17.87 -37.60
CA GLU A 133 2.83 -17.44 -36.47
C GLU A 133 2.18 -17.79 -35.12
N GLU A 134 0.86 -17.60 -34.99
CA GLU A 134 0.11 -18.01 -33.80
C GLU A 134 0.16 -19.52 -33.59
N LYS A 135 -0.03 -20.32 -34.64
CA LYS A 135 0.06 -21.78 -34.57
C LYS A 135 1.46 -22.26 -34.19
N GLU A 136 2.50 -21.72 -34.82
CA GLU A 136 3.89 -22.04 -34.49
C GLU A 136 4.25 -21.60 -33.06
N LYS A 137 3.76 -20.44 -32.60
CA LYS A 137 3.90 -20.00 -31.21
C LYS A 137 3.20 -20.97 -30.26
N GLN A 138 1.98 -21.41 -30.57
CA GLN A 138 1.23 -22.38 -29.76
C GLN A 138 1.92 -23.76 -29.70
N ARG A 139 2.49 -24.24 -30.82
CA ARG A 139 3.27 -25.49 -30.87
C ARG A 139 4.47 -25.42 -29.93
N ARG A 140 5.24 -24.33 -30.02
CA ARG A 140 6.37 -24.03 -29.13
C ARG A 140 5.95 -23.95 -27.67
N TYR A 141 4.87 -23.22 -27.43
CA TYR A 141 4.27 -23.06 -26.11
C TYR A 141 3.89 -24.41 -25.48
N LYS A 142 3.20 -25.26 -26.24
CA LYS A 142 2.77 -26.60 -25.80
C LYS A 142 3.97 -27.48 -25.45
N LYS A 143 5.03 -27.48 -26.27
CA LYS A 143 6.28 -28.22 -25.99
C LYS A 143 6.93 -27.74 -24.69
N LEU A 144 7.11 -26.43 -24.53
CA LEU A 144 7.73 -25.84 -23.33
C LEU A 144 6.91 -26.11 -22.07
N LYS A 145 5.58 -25.98 -22.14
CA LYS A 145 4.67 -26.29 -21.03
C LYS A 145 4.64 -27.78 -20.68
N GLN A 146 4.80 -28.66 -21.67
CA GLN A 146 4.88 -30.10 -21.43
C GLN A 146 6.14 -30.46 -20.62
N HIS A 147 7.29 -29.86 -20.94
CA HIS A 147 8.54 -30.08 -20.20
C HIS A 147 8.57 -29.36 -18.85
N TYR A 148 8.06 -28.13 -18.81
CA TYR A 148 8.08 -27.26 -17.64
C TYR A 148 6.66 -26.83 -17.26
N GLY A 149 5.89 -27.75 -16.68
CA GLY A 149 4.48 -27.51 -16.32
C GLY A 149 4.25 -26.40 -15.28
N TYR A 150 5.30 -25.90 -14.63
CA TYR A 150 5.23 -24.80 -13.66
C TYR A 150 5.42 -23.41 -14.28
N LEU A 151 5.76 -23.31 -15.57
CA LEU A 151 5.96 -22.03 -16.23
C LEU A 151 4.63 -21.36 -16.56
N THR A 152 4.61 -20.04 -16.42
CA THR A 152 3.47 -19.20 -16.80
C THR A 152 3.59 -18.77 -18.27
N GLU A 153 2.46 -18.45 -18.91
CA GLU A 153 2.40 -17.95 -20.30
C GLU A 153 3.39 -16.81 -20.57
N ALA A 154 3.39 -15.81 -19.68
CA ALA A 154 4.28 -14.66 -19.77
C ALA A 154 5.77 -15.01 -19.61
N GLU A 155 6.11 -16.07 -18.86
CA GLU A 155 7.49 -16.50 -18.66
C GLU A 155 8.03 -17.21 -19.90
N ILE A 156 7.19 -17.99 -20.57
CA ILE A 156 7.54 -18.67 -21.82
C ILE A 156 7.68 -17.66 -22.96
N ASP A 157 6.77 -16.69 -23.04
CA ASP A 157 6.85 -15.62 -24.04
C ASP A 157 8.14 -14.81 -23.92
N GLU A 158 8.52 -14.40 -22.70
CA GLU A 158 9.78 -13.70 -22.47
C GLU A 158 11.00 -14.55 -22.84
N ALA A 159 10.97 -15.86 -22.53
CA ALA A 159 12.07 -16.75 -22.84
C ALA A 159 12.23 -16.97 -24.35
N LEU A 160 11.12 -17.09 -25.10
CA LEU A 160 11.14 -17.18 -26.56
C LEU A 160 11.62 -15.87 -27.20
N GLU A 161 11.29 -14.71 -26.62
CA GLU A 161 11.81 -13.41 -27.05
C GLU A 161 13.34 -13.33 -26.86
N ASP A 162 13.85 -13.73 -25.68
CA ASP A 162 15.27 -13.71 -25.33
C ASP A 162 16.12 -14.62 -26.24
N CYS A 163 15.58 -15.77 -26.63
CA CYS A 163 16.25 -16.79 -27.45
C CYS A 163 15.89 -16.71 -28.95
N ALA A 164 15.39 -15.55 -29.41
CA ALA A 164 15.09 -15.31 -30.82
C ALA A 164 14.22 -16.40 -31.47
N ASN A 165 13.23 -16.89 -30.74
CA ASN A 165 12.26 -17.91 -31.17
C ASN A 165 12.78 -19.35 -31.36
N ASP A 166 14.03 -19.66 -30.98
CA ASP A 166 14.59 -21.02 -31.02
C ASP A 166 14.18 -21.84 -29.79
N GLU A 167 13.61 -23.02 -30.00
CA GLU A 167 13.14 -23.92 -28.93
C GLU A 167 14.30 -24.52 -28.14
N ASP A 168 15.35 -24.97 -28.83
CA ASP A 168 16.43 -25.75 -28.23
C ASP A 168 17.31 -24.88 -27.33
N ASP A 169 17.55 -23.64 -27.75
CA ASP A 169 18.26 -22.65 -26.95
C ASP A 169 17.49 -22.29 -25.67
N VAL A 170 16.15 -22.20 -25.73
CA VAL A 170 15.32 -21.99 -24.55
C VAL A 170 15.47 -23.16 -23.57
N PHE A 171 15.45 -24.40 -24.05
CA PHE A 171 15.68 -25.58 -23.20
C PHE A 171 17.08 -25.60 -22.58
N ALA A 172 18.11 -25.29 -23.37
CA ALA A 172 19.49 -25.19 -22.89
C ALA A 172 19.61 -24.12 -21.81
N GLN A 173 18.94 -22.98 -21.99
CA GLN A 173 18.99 -21.87 -21.08
C GLN A 173 18.19 -22.11 -19.79
N PHE A 174 17.03 -22.76 -19.86
CA PHE A 174 16.29 -23.20 -18.66
C PHE A 174 17.02 -24.29 -17.87
N SER A 175 17.92 -25.02 -18.50
CA SER A 175 18.81 -25.95 -17.80
C SER A 175 19.87 -25.21 -16.96
N THR A 176 20.16 -23.95 -17.28
CA THR A 176 21.08 -23.13 -16.48
C THR A 176 20.41 -22.59 -15.22
N ARG A 177 21.13 -22.65 -14.10
CA ARG A 177 20.64 -22.11 -12.83
C ARG A 177 20.56 -20.59 -12.89
N GLY A 178 19.46 -20.02 -12.43
CA GLY A 178 19.30 -18.56 -12.34
C GLY A 178 18.59 -17.91 -13.53
N TYR A 179 18.36 -18.65 -14.63
CA TYR A 179 17.71 -18.07 -15.81
C TYR A 179 16.24 -17.74 -15.56
N LEU A 180 15.50 -18.66 -14.94
CA LEU A 180 14.11 -18.44 -14.57
C LEU A 180 13.94 -17.19 -13.69
N GLU A 181 14.87 -16.97 -12.76
CA GLU A 181 14.89 -15.78 -11.91
C GLU A 181 15.18 -14.49 -12.68
N LYS A 182 15.98 -14.56 -13.77
CA LYS A 182 16.20 -13.43 -14.67
C LYS A 182 14.91 -13.09 -15.42
N VAL A 183 14.25 -14.09 -16.01
CA VAL A 183 12.97 -13.93 -16.72
C VAL A 183 11.91 -13.32 -15.80
N ARG A 184 11.74 -13.88 -14.59
CA ARG A 184 10.81 -13.35 -13.58
C ARG A 184 11.12 -11.92 -13.18
N ARG A 185 12.40 -11.56 -13.08
CA ARG A 185 12.81 -10.20 -12.79
C ARG A 185 12.47 -9.26 -13.94
N ALA A 186 12.71 -9.67 -15.19
CA ALA A 186 12.36 -8.87 -16.37
C ALA A 186 10.85 -8.59 -16.42
N ILE A 187 10.03 -9.62 -16.24
CA ILE A 187 8.56 -9.50 -16.18
C ILE A 187 8.13 -8.60 -15.03
N ALA A 188 8.74 -8.78 -13.84
CA ALA A 188 8.44 -7.93 -12.69
C ALA A 188 8.76 -6.47 -13.00
N ILE A 189 9.91 -6.15 -13.61
CA ILE A 189 10.27 -4.77 -13.98
C ILE A 189 9.28 -4.20 -15.01
N ARG A 190 8.92 -4.98 -16.02
CA ARG A 190 7.97 -4.57 -17.07
C ARG A 190 6.56 -4.30 -16.51
N ASN A 191 6.09 -5.16 -15.62
CA ASN A 191 4.76 -5.06 -15.01
C ASN A 191 4.70 -4.22 -13.73
N HIS A 192 5.85 -3.85 -13.18
CA HIS A 192 5.91 -2.98 -12.02
C HIS A 192 5.46 -1.59 -12.43
N LYS A 193 4.15 -1.33 -12.27
CA LYS A 193 3.62 0.02 -12.22
C LYS A 193 4.23 0.65 -10.96
N PRO A 194 5.17 1.61 -11.08
CA PRO A 194 5.67 2.28 -9.90
C PRO A 194 4.46 2.84 -9.17
N ALA A 195 4.28 2.44 -7.90
CA ALA A 195 3.23 2.99 -7.06
C ALA A 195 3.29 4.49 -7.25
N ALA A 196 2.24 5.06 -7.86
CA ALA A 196 2.26 6.43 -8.34
C ALA A 196 2.80 7.29 -7.21
N VAL A 197 4.04 7.76 -7.35
CA VAL A 197 4.63 8.65 -6.37
C VAL A 197 3.70 9.84 -6.47
N THR A 198 2.86 10.04 -5.45
CA THR A 198 2.02 11.22 -5.35
C THR A 198 2.97 12.36 -5.09
N VAL A 199 3.62 12.82 -6.15
CA VAL A 199 4.40 14.02 -6.19
C VAL A 199 3.40 15.12 -5.85
N MET A 200 3.63 15.82 -4.73
CA MET A 200 2.78 16.93 -4.32
C MET A 200 2.63 17.89 -5.49
N ASP A 201 1.39 18.21 -5.83
CA ASP A 201 1.06 19.21 -6.84
C ASP A 201 1.71 20.55 -6.46
N ASP A 202 1.99 21.41 -7.44
CA ASP A 202 2.74 22.65 -7.20
C ASP A 202 2.01 23.57 -6.20
N GLN A 203 0.67 23.53 -6.20
CA GLN A 203 -0.15 24.22 -5.20
C GLN A 203 0.00 23.61 -3.80
N GLN A 204 0.13 22.29 -3.71
CA GLN A 204 0.34 21.59 -2.44
C GLN A 204 1.73 21.87 -1.87
N ARG A 205 2.75 21.97 -2.74
CA ARG A 205 4.11 22.37 -2.36
C ARG A 205 4.15 23.79 -1.80
N ALA A 206 3.55 24.74 -2.50
CA ALA A 206 3.49 26.13 -2.04
C ALA A 206 2.79 26.26 -0.67
N ARG A 207 1.66 25.59 -0.47
CA ARG A 207 0.95 25.56 0.83
C ARG A 207 1.81 24.93 1.93
N TYR A 208 2.53 23.86 1.63
CA TYR A 208 3.42 23.21 2.58
C TYR A 208 4.59 24.13 2.96
N GLU A 209 5.18 24.83 1.99
CA GLU A 209 6.24 25.81 2.22
C GLU A 209 5.77 26.97 3.09
N GLU A 210 4.58 27.52 2.82
CA GLU A 210 3.97 28.54 3.68
C GLU A 210 3.75 28.03 5.11
N HIS A 211 3.25 26.80 5.27
CA HIS A 211 3.05 26.22 6.59
C HIS A 211 4.37 26.02 7.34
N MET A 212 5.43 25.60 6.64
CA MET A 212 6.76 25.47 7.23
C MET A 212 7.37 26.83 7.59
N LYS A 213 7.14 27.87 6.78
CA LYS A 213 7.53 29.25 7.08
C LYS A 213 6.80 29.76 8.34
N LYS A 214 5.48 29.56 8.42
CA LYS A 214 4.67 29.88 9.61
C LYS A 214 5.20 29.17 10.86
N ARG A 215 5.60 27.90 10.77
CA ARG A 215 6.19 27.16 11.92
C ARG A 215 7.57 27.66 12.33
N ARG A 216 8.36 28.20 11.39
CA ARG A 216 9.67 28.80 11.66
C ARG A 216 9.56 30.17 12.32
N GLU A 217 8.60 30.97 11.85
CA GLU A 217 8.35 32.33 12.32
C GLU A 217 7.51 32.39 13.59
N ALA A 218 6.68 31.37 13.85
CA ALA A 218 5.90 31.29 15.07
C ALA A 218 6.83 31.40 16.29
N PRO A 219 6.61 32.38 17.17
CA PRO A 219 7.44 32.57 18.34
C PRO A 219 7.34 31.30 19.17
N ARG A 220 8.45 30.56 19.25
CA ARG A 220 8.57 29.49 20.24
C ARG A 220 8.37 30.18 21.57
N MET A 221 7.30 29.83 22.29
CA MET A 221 6.99 30.29 23.64
C MET A 221 8.16 29.92 24.57
N ARG A 222 9.26 30.68 24.47
CA ARG A 222 10.29 30.74 25.49
C ARG A 222 9.72 31.72 26.48
N THR A 223 9.06 31.19 27.50
CA THR A 223 8.72 31.93 28.71
C THR A 223 9.96 32.74 29.11
N THR A 224 9.92 34.05 28.91
CA THR A 224 10.94 34.97 29.39
C THR A 224 10.99 34.84 30.91
N GLU A 225 12.17 35.06 31.51
CA GLU A 225 12.33 34.92 32.97
C GLU A 225 11.30 35.76 33.76
N GLY A 226 10.84 36.89 33.20
CA GLY A 226 9.76 37.71 33.76
C GLY A 226 8.42 36.97 33.86
N MET A 227 7.99 36.26 32.80
CA MET A 227 6.77 35.43 32.86
C MET A 227 6.95 34.27 33.85
N LYS A 228 8.14 33.64 33.90
CA LYS A 228 8.42 32.57 34.89
C LYS A 228 8.36 33.09 36.33
N LYS A 229 8.79 34.33 36.59
CA LYS A 229 8.72 34.97 37.90
C LYS A 229 7.28 35.30 38.30
N GLN A 230 6.44 35.78 37.40
CA GLN A 230 5.02 36.04 37.70
C GLN A 230 4.26 34.78 38.16
N TYR A 231 4.53 33.61 37.56
CA TYR A 231 3.91 32.35 38.02
C TYR A 231 4.46 31.84 39.36
N ARG A 232 5.61 32.33 39.83
CA ARG A 232 6.22 31.92 41.10
C ARG A 232 5.93 32.85 42.27
N MET A 233 5.57 34.12 42.01
CA MET A 233 5.47 35.15 43.05
C MET A 233 4.06 35.38 43.62
N GLY A 234 3.03 34.75 43.06
CA GLY A 234 1.72 34.65 43.72
C GLY A 234 1.77 33.55 44.77
N GLY A 235 2.34 33.84 45.94
CA GLY A 235 2.50 32.92 47.07
C GLY A 235 1.18 32.26 47.45
N ARG A 236 0.96 31.02 46.99
CA ARG A 236 -0.19 30.22 47.41
C ARG A 236 0.01 29.87 48.87
N LEU A 237 -0.89 30.35 49.72
CA LEU A 237 -0.85 30.01 51.13
C LEU A 237 -1.02 28.49 51.32
N GLY A 238 -0.33 27.93 52.30
CA GLY A 238 -0.53 26.53 52.69
C GLY A 238 -1.98 26.29 53.11
N LEU A 239 -2.45 25.05 53.00
CA LEU A 239 -3.84 24.70 53.37
C LEU A 239 -4.17 25.08 54.83
N ASP A 240 -3.27 24.73 55.74
CA ASP A 240 -3.47 24.96 57.17
C ASP A 240 -3.39 26.46 57.52
N GLU A 241 -2.53 27.21 56.82
CA GLU A 241 -2.42 28.67 56.97
C GLU A 241 -3.67 29.37 56.46
N ALA A 242 -4.20 28.90 55.32
CA ALA A 242 -5.46 29.38 54.77
C ALA A 242 -6.62 29.18 55.75
N LEU A 243 -6.77 27.99 56.35
CA LEU A 243 -7.82 27.73 57.34
C LEU A 243 -7.65 28.56 58.62
N LYS A 244 -6.41 28.76 59.10
CA LYS A 244 -6.12 29.65 60.23
C LYS A 244 -6.50 31.10 59.93
N GLN A 245 -6.18 31.60 58.73
CA GLN A 245 -6.52 32.95 58.28
C GLN A 245 -8.02 33.22 58.26
N VAL A 246 -8.85 32.23 57.90
CA VAL A 246 -10.32 32.33 57.96
C VAL A 246 -10.83 32.29 59.41
N GLN A 247 -10.20 31.52 60.29
CA GLN A 247 -10.55 31.49 61.71
C GLN A 247 -10.16 32.78 62.45
N GLU A 248 -9.06 33.41 62.06
CA GLU A 248 -8.54 34.66 62.63
C GLU A 248 -9.26 35.89 62.07
N ASN A 249 -9.56 35.92 60.77
CA ASN A 249 -10.21 37.05 60.08
C ASN A 249 -11.70 36.80 59.80
N LYS A 250 -12.48 36.38 60.80
CA LYS A 250 -13.93 36.12 60.65
C LYS A 250 -14.76 37.34 60.26
N VAL A 251 -14.22 38.55 60.43
CA VAL A 251 -14.93 39.82 60.23
C VAL A 251 -14.71 40.40 58.82
N ASP A 252 -13.51 40.21 58.24
CA ASP A 252 -13.14 40.77 56.93
C ASP A 252 -13.08 39.68 55.84
N SER A 253 -14.17 39.49 55.09
CA SER A 253 -14.27 38.43 54.07
C SER A 253 -13.22 38.53 52.95
N SER A 254 -12.79 39.75 52.60
CA SER A 254 -11.78 39.95 51.53
C SER A 254 -10.37 39.54 51.95
N LYS A 255 -10.02 39.69 53.23
CA LYS A 255 -8.70 39.31 53.78
C LYS A 255 -8.67 37.85 54.21
N ALA A 256 -9.83 37.25 54.51
CA ALA A 256 -9.94 35.85 54.88
C ALA A 256 -9.53 34.89 53.74
N PHE A 257 -9.71 35.29 52.48
CA PHE A 257 -9.43 34.47 51.29
C PHE A 257 -8.24 34.96 50.45
N GLU A 258 -7.48 35.93 50.95
CA GLU A 258 -6.30 36.43 50.24
C GLU A 258 -5.24 35.34 50.12
N GLY A 259 -4.74 35.09 48.91
CA GLY A 259 -3.78 34.00 48.62
C GLY A 259 -4.42 32.62 48.39
N TRP A 260 -5.76 32.51 48.41
CA TRP A 260 -6.48 31.30 48.05
C TRP A 260 -6.61 31.17 46.53
N SER A 261 -6.76 29.94 46.03
CA SER A 261 -7.19 29.71 44.65
C SER A 261 -8.71 29.79 44.53
N ASP A 262 -9.23 30.20 43.37
CA ASP A 262 -10.68 30.23 43.09
C ASP A 262 -11.35 28.89 43.40
N ALA A 263 -10.65 27.79 43.16
CA ALA A 263 -11.15 26.44 43.44
C ALA A 263 -11.26 26.16 44.95
N ARG A 264 -10.36 26.70 45.79
CA ARG A 264 -10.46 26.58 47.26
C ARG A 264 -11.59 27.42 47.82
N VAL A 265 -11.76 28.65 47.33
CA VAL A 265 -12.86 29.55 47.73
C VAL A 265 -14.21 28.89 47.43
N LYS A 266 -14.39 28.36 46.20
CA LYS A 266 -15.62 27.66 45.81
C LYS A 266 -15.87 26.39 46.62
N ALA A 267 -14.82 25.62 46.94
CA ALA A 267 -14.94 24.40 47.71
C ALA A 267 -15.33 24.66 49.17
N TYR A 268 -14.78 25.70 49.78
CA TYR A 268 -15.10 26.11 51.15
C TYR A 268 -16.55 26.62 51.28
N ALA A 269 -16.99 27.45 50.33
CA ALA A 269 -18.38 27.94 50.30
C ALA A 269 -19.41 26.83 50.04
N ALA A 270 -19.00 25.71 49.42
CA ALA A 270 -19.87 24.62 49.04
C ALA A 270 -19.80 23.41 49.99
N ILE A 271 -19.24 23.55 51.20
CA ILE A 271 -19.05 22.44 52.13
C ILE A 271 -20.38 21.72 52.45
N ASP A 272 -21.45 22.47 52.71
CA ASP A 272 -22.75 21.91 53.08
C ASP A 272 -23.47 21.25 51.89
N LYS A 273 -23.26 21.77 50.68
CA LYS A 273 -23.98 21.34 49.47
C LYS A 273 -23.26 20.21 48.72
N LYS A 274 -21.93 20.25 48.69
CA LYS A 274 -21.08 19.32 47.93
C LYS A 274 -19.83 19.00 48.75
N PRO A 275 -19.96 18.23 49.84
CA PRO A 275 -18.86 17.95 50.76
C PRO A 275 -17.67 17.30 50.05
N ASN A 276 -17.92 16.49 49.03
CA ASN A 276 -16.84 15.88 48.24
C ASN A 276 -15.92 16.92 47.56
N THR A 277 -16.48 18.07 47.12
CA THR A 277 -15.67 19.15 46.51
C THR A 277 -14.70 19.77 47.50
N TYR A 278 -15.10 19.82 48.78
CA TYR A 278 -14.28 20.25 49.90
C TYR A 278 -13.17 19.22 50.20
N TYR A 279 -13.51 17.95 50.36
CA TYR A 279 -12.55 16.89 50.74
C TYR A 279 -11.45 16.61 49.71
N TYR A 280 -11.67 16.91 48.43
CA TYR A 280 -10.58 16.83 47.42
C TYR A 280 -9.52 17.93 47.58
N ARG A 281 -9.80 18.96 48.37
CA ARG A 281 -8.93 20.14 48.51
C ARG A 281 -8.48 20.36 49.94
N PHE A 282 -9.31 20.04 50.91
CA PHE A 282 -9.07 20.18 52.34
C PHE A 282 -9.17 18.82 53.02
N ASN A 283 -8.32 18.59 54.02
CA ASN A 283 -8.46 17.44 54.91
C ASN A 283 -9.68 17.62 55.83
N ALA A 284 -10.06 16.55 56.53
CA ALA A 284 -11.10 16.65 57.55
C ALA A 284 -10.73 17.71 58.60
N PRO A 285 -11.71 18.45 59.15
CA PRO A 285 -11.43 19.48 60.15
C PRO A 285 -10.70 18.85 61.36
N GLY A 286 -9.48 19.32 61.62
CA GLY A 286 -8.61 18.81 62.70
C GLY A 286 -7.44 17.94 62.23
N GLU A 287 -7.41 17.51 60.97
CA GLU A 287 -6.30 16.75 60.41
C GLU A 287 -5.30 17.67 59.69
N VAL A 288 -4.08 17.77 60.22
CA VAL A 288 -3.02 18.60 59.65
C VAL A 288 -2.52 17.99 58.34
N GLN A 289 -2.35 18.81 57.30
CA GLN A 289 -1.76 18.34 56.05
C GLN A 289 -0.31 17.87 56.29
N ARG A 290 0.00 16.60 56.02
CA ARG A 290 1.39 16.12 56.05
C ARG A 290 2.19 16.84 54.95
N LYS A 291 3.02 17.80 55.34
CA LYS A 291 3.97 18.50 54.46
C LYS A 291 5.32 17.77 54.55
N GLY A 292 5.75 17.09 53.49
CA GLY A 292 7.07 16.43 53.46
C GLY A 292 7.19 15.28 52.46
N ALA A 293 8.43 14.81 52.26
CA ALA A 293 8.70 13.59 51.52
C ALA A 293 8.11 12.38 52.25
N TRP A 294 7.66 11.36 51.50
CA TRP A 294 7.09 10.15 52.07
C TRP A 294 8.13 9.46 52.96
N THR A 295 7.74 9.09 54.18
CA THR A 295 8.60 8.29 55.06
C THR A 295 8.74 6.88 54.48
N LYS A 296 9.93 6.27 54.63
CA LYS A 296 10.28 4.96 54.02
C LYS A 296 9.28 3.83 54.32
N ASP A 297 8.58 3.91 55.45
CA ASP A 297 7.61 2.89 55.86
C ASP A 297 6.30 2.94 55.05
N VAL A 298 5.88 4.11 54.59
CA VAL A 298 4.65 4.28 53.78
C VAL A 298 4.90 3.90 52.32
N SER A 299 6.11 4.14 51.80
CA SER A 299 6.48 3.71 50.44
C SER A 299 6.54 2.18 50.30
N ARG A 300 6.82 1.45 51.39
CA ARG A 300 6.99 0.00 51.38
C ARG A 300 5.65 -0.76 51.36
N THR A 301 4.58 -0.14 51.86
CA THR A 301 3.22 -0.73 51.92
C THR A 301 2.37 -0.45 50.68
N ALA A 302 2.66 0.63 49.93
CA ALA A 302 1.94 0.95 48.69
C ALA A 302 2.46 0.17 47.45
N GLY A 303 3.63 -0.47 47.56
CA GLY A 303 4.21 -1.36 46.53
C GLY A 303 3.82 -2.82 46.71
N GLY A 304 2.61 -3.08 47.23
CA GLY A 304 2.08 -4.43 47.40
C GLY A 304 2.00 -5.17 46.08
N ASP A 305 2.80 -6.22 46.01
CA ASP A 305 2.89 -7.31 45.05
C ASP A 305 1.51 -7.72 44.49
N TRP A 306 1.12 -7.17 43.33
CA TRP A 306 0.08 -7.76 42.48
C TRP A 306 0.77 -8.78 41.57
N ARG A 307 0.96 -10.00 42.09
CA ARG A 307 1.18 -11.19 41.28
C ARG A 307 -0.16 -11.86 40.99
#